data_AF-A0A8T1HD13-F1
#
_entry.id   AF-A0A8T1HD13-F1
#
_cell.length_a   1.000
_cell.length_b   1.000
_cell.length_c   1.000
_cell.angle_alpha   90.00
_cell.angle_beta   90.00
_cell.angle_gamma   90.00
#
_symmetry.space_group_name_H-M   'P 1'
#
loop_
_entity.id
_entity.type
_entity.pdbx_description
1 polymer ?
#
loop_
_entity_poly.entity_id
_entity_poly.type
_entity_poly.pdbx_seq_one_letter_code
_entity_poly.pdbx_strand_id
1 'polypeptide(L)'
;MRKLKTVKRIAKLKQNGCFYKPVSLREFRWSGCYRMLQRLEDFRPYLHLFQDDCEVDRDLSADDSADDLRRLPIVDFIPSMSEQRTIALLLDEMTAFDVITGKLQRQDMTVATVLDIFDIVRDEYDDMEKYLAVDADIVESPVFERSLAKLQAGVETALLRSERKTTKRKRAAEAVDVKITKRARKRGGLKSKYIDTKWVPSTSVAVERFFSTVKSTMDYLWKSMSHKYLEVIMFLKLNWDLVTLADVSKAIQESRSNTDAEQE
;
A
#
# COMPACT_ATOMS: atom_id res chain seq x y z
N MET A 1 -6.20 17.76 16.39
CA MET A 1 -7.43 17.06 16.84
C MET A 1 -7.35 16.32 18.19
N ARG A 2 -6.19 16.17 18.86
CA ARG A 2 -6.12 15.57 20.21
C ARG A 2 -7.03 16.29 21.23
N LYS A 3 -7.20 17.60 21.11
CA LYS A 3 -8.04 18.42 22.01
C LYS A 3 -9.54 18.23 21.89
N LEU A 4 -10.02 17.66 20.78
CA LEU A 4 -11.42 17.25 20.64
C LEU A 4 -11.72 15.94 21.37
N LYS A 5 -10.74 15.34 22.08
CA LYS A 5 -10.92 14.11 22.86
C LYS A 5 -11.65 14.33 24.18
N THR A 6 -11.79 15.57 24.66
CA THR A 6 -12.49 15.84 25.92
C THR A 6 -13.97 15.52 25.81
N VAL A 7 -14.53 14.92 26.86
CA VAL A 7 -15.93 14.45 26.91
C VAL A 7 -16.90 15.56 26.54
N LYS A 8 -16.66 16.80 27.01
CA LYS A 8 -17.46 17.98 26.70
C LYS A 8 -17.50 18.29 25.19
N ARG A 9 -16.34 18.36 24.54
CA ARG A 9 -16.23 18.72 23.11
C ARG A 9 -16.82 17.62 22.21
N ILE A 10 -16.62 16.35 22.58
CA ILE A 10 -17.27 15.21 21.91
C ILE A 10 -18.79 15.30 22.06
N ALA A 11 -19.29 15.60 23.26
CA ALA A 11 -20.72 15.75 23.49
C ALA A 11 -21.32 16.89 22.65
N LYS A 12 -20.63 18.04 22.58
CA LYS A 12 -21.02 19.19 21.75
C LYS A 12 -21.12 18.84 20.26
N LEU A 13 -20.14 18.09 19.73
CA LEU A 13 -20.17 17.59 18.35
C LEU A 13 -21.37 16.66 18.12
N LYS A 14 -21.58 15.68 19.00
CA LYS A 14 -22.68 14.71 18.88
C LYS A 14 -24.06 15.37 18.92
N GLN A 15 -24.24 16.37 19.76
CA GLN A 15 -25.48 17.15 19.83
C GLN A 15 -25.80 17.87 18.52
N ASN A 16 -24.77 18.22 17.74
CA ASN A 16 -24.91 18.86 16.43
C ASN A 16 -24.83 17.86 15.27
N GLY A 17 -24.96 16.55 15.52
CA GLY A 17 -24.97 15.51 14.47
C GLY A 17 -23.59 15.09 13.97
N CYS A 18 -22.50 15.56 14.58
CA CYS A 18 -21.14 15.16 14.22
C CYS A 18 -20.68 13.95 15.05
N PHE A 19 -20.48 12.82 14.37
CA PHE A 19 -20.03 11.56 14.99
C PHE A 19 -18.55 11.23 14.71
N TYR A 20 -17.82 12.15 14.07
CA TYR A 20 -16.41 11.96 13.75
C TYR A 20 -15.56 11.90 15.02
N LYS A 21 -14.80 10.82 15.18
CA LYS A 21 -13.86 10.65 16.30
C LYS A 21 -12.56 11.44 16.08
N PRO A 22 -11.84 11.88 17.11
CA PRO A 22 -10.50 12.44 16.94
C PRO A 22 -9.54 11.34 16.44
N VAL A 23 -8.78 11.65 15.38
CA VAL A 23 -7.79 10.76 14.77
C VAL A 23 -6.41 11.43 14.85
N SER A 24 -5.37 10.65 15.12
CA SER A 24 -3.98 11.11 15.03
C SER A 24 -3.49 10.99 13.59
N LEU A 25 -2.68 11.97 13.17
CA LEU A 25 -1.95 11.86 11.91
C LEU A 25 -1.13 10.56 11.93
N ARG A 26 -1.20 9.81 10.84
CA ARG A 26 -0.35 8.66 10.59
C ARG A 26 0.72 9.10 9.60
N GLU A 27 1.77 9.71 10.12
CA GLU A 27 2.85 10.36 9.35
C GLU A 27 3.44 9.44 8.28
N PHE A 28 3.64 8.16 8.61
CA PHE A 28 4.27 7.19 7.72
C PHE A 28 3.33 6.55 6.68
N ARG A 29 2.09 7.02 6.53
CA ARG A 29 1.20 6.54 5.47
C ARG A 29 0.90 7.67 4.51
N TRP A 30 1.11 7.45 3.23
CA TRP A 30 0.85 8.41 2.15
C TRP A 30 -0.55 9.06 2.26
N SER A 31 -1.60 8.23 2.37
CA SER A 31 -2.98 8.71 2.55
C SER A 31 -3.25 9.33 3.93
N GLY A 32 -2.27 9.37 4.84
CA GLY A 32 -2.39 9.96 6.16
C GLY A 32 -2.63 11.46 6.11
N CYS A 33 -1.84 12.19 5.34
CA CYS A 33 -1.98 13.64 5.17
C CYS A 33 -3.28 13.98 4.43
N TYR A 34 -3.56 13.33 3.31
CA TYR A 34 -4.81 13.49 2.55
C TYR A 34 -6.05 13.27 3.45
N ARG A 35 -6.10 12.16 4.19
CA ARG A 35 -7.22 11.87 5.10
C ARG A 35 -7.34 12.89 6.24
N MET A 36 -6.25 13.54 6.64
CA MET A 36 -6.32 14.59 7.66
C MET A 36 -6.92 15.88 7.11
N LEU A 37 -6.57 16.28 5.88
CA LEU A 37 -7.17 17.44 5.22
C LEU A 37 -8.64 17.19 4.89
N GLN A 38 -8.97 16.03 4.33
CA GLN A 38 -10.35 15.62 4.06
C GLN A 38 -11.20 15.67 5.33
N ARG A 39 -10.64 15.22 6.45
CA ARG A 39 -11.31 15.24 7.74
C ARG A 39 -11.52 16.65 8.26
N LEU A 40 -10.60 17.58 8.00
CA LEU A 40 -10.81 18.98 8.35
C LEU A 40 -11.98 19.58 7.54
N GLU A 41 -12.11 19.25 6.26
CA GLU A 41 -13.29 19.60 5.46
C GLU A 41 -14.58 19.01 6.03
N ASP A 42 -14.57 17.73 6.43
CA ASP A 42 -15.71 17.10 7.11
C ASP A 42 -16.08 17.83 8.42
N PHE A 43 -15.09 18.38 9.13
CA PHE A 43 -15.29 19.15 10.36
C PHE A 43 -15.63 20.62 10.13
N ARG A 44 -15.42 21.15 8.93
CA ARG A 44 -15.60 22.57 8.59
C ARG A 44 -16.97 23.12 9.00
N PRO A 45 -18.10 22.41 8.80
CA PRO A 45 -19.42 22.89 9.22
C PRO A 45 -19.54 23.10 10.74
N TYR A 46 -18.70 22.44 11.55
CA TYR A 46 -18.76 22.43 13.01
C TYR A 46 -17.72 23.33 13.67
N LEU A 47 -16.77 23.91 12.92
CA LEU A 47 -15.69 24.73 13.49
C LEU A 47 -16.22 25.96 14.23
N HIS A 48 -17.34 26.54 13.75
CA HIS A 48 -17.99 27.68 14.40
C HIS A 48 -18.41 27.38 15.85
N LEU A 49 -18.69 26.12 16.19
CA LEU A 49 -19.04 25.71 17.56
C LEU A 49 -17.90 25.91 18.55
N PHE A 50 -16.65 26.09 18.09
CA PHE A 50 -15.47 26.19 18.94
C PHE A 50 -14.77 27.55 18.87
N GLN A 51 -15.35 28.54 18.18
CA GLN A 51 -14.76 29.88 18.04
C GLN A 51 -14.57 30.58 19.40
N ASP A 52 -15.41 30.29 20.38
CA ASP A 52 -15.31 30.86 21.73
C ASP A 52 -14.73 29.88 22.77
N ASP A 53 -14.23 28.71 22.33
CA ASP A 53 -13.72 27.67 23.23
C ASP A 53 -12.26 27.95 23.64
N CYS A 54 -12.14 28.81 24.65
CA CYS A 54 -10.88 29.17 25.29
C CYS A 54 -10.47 28.21 26.43
N GLU A 55 -11.20 27.10 26.65
CA GLU A 55 -10.86 26.15 27.72
C GLU A 55 -9.55 25.39 27.39
N VAL A 56 -8.63 25.34 28.35
CA VAL A 56 -7.40 24.53 28.30
C VAL A 56 -7.56 23.29 29.18
N ASP A 57 -6.85 22.21 28.86
CA ASP A 57 -6.92 20.98 29.66
C ASP A 57 -6.28 21.23 31.04
N ARG A 58 -7.04 20.99 32.11
CA ARG A 58 -6.60 21.25 33.50
C ARG A 58 -5.71 20.17 34.10
N ASP A 59 -5.64 19.00 33.46
CA ASP A 59 -4.90 17.83 33.95
C ASP A 59 -3.44 17.83 33.44
N LEU A 60 -2.72 18.91 33.74
CA LEU A 60 -1.30 19.07 33.39
C LEU A 60 -0.45 18.91 34.65
N SER A 61 0.50 17.97 34.62
CA SER A 61 1.53 17.83 35.65
C SER A 61 2.52 19.00 35.58
N ALA A 62 3.19 19.31 36.69
CA ALA A 62 4.34 20.21 36.69
C ALA A 62 5.48 19.71 35.80
N ASP A 63 5.55 18.39 35.56
CA ASP A 63 6.55 17.74 34.71
C ASP A 63 6.20 17.77 33.20
N ASP A 64 5.00 18.25 32.82
CA ASP A 64 4.60 18.32 31.41
C ASP A 64 5.33 19.45 30.67
N SER A 65 5.84 19.14 29.47
CA SER A 65 6.63 20.05 28.60
C SER A 65 5.99 21.42 28.42
N ALA A 66 6.80 22.49 28.49
CA ALA A 66 6.37 23.88 28.27
C ALA A 66 5.54 24.05 26.98
N ASP A 67 5.93 23.34 25.91
CA ASP A 67 5.29 23.36 24.60
C ASP A 67 4.15 22.34 24.43
N ASP A 68 3.63 21.77 25.53
CA ASP A 68 2.52 20.83 25.43
C ASP A 68 1.29 21.54 24.86
N LEU A 69 0.88 21.09 23.66
CA LEU A 69 -0.30 21.60 22.96
C LEU A 69 -1.53 21.66 23.88
N ARG A 70 -1.68 20.77 24.87
CA ARG A 70 -2.75 20.78 25.89
C ARG A 70 -2.91 22.12 26.64
N ARG A 71 -1.86 22.96 26.69
CA ARG A 71 -1.84 24.30 27.29
C ARG A 71 -2.47 25.41 26.45
N LEU A 72 -2.67 25.21 25.15
CA LEU A 72 -3.24 26.22 24.25
C LEU A 72 -4.75 25.99 24.04
N PRO A 73 -5.62 27.01 23.99
CA PRO A 73 -7.05 26.78 23.75
C PRO A 73 -7.31 26.20 22.35
N ILE A 74 -8.47 25.57 22.14
CA ILE A 74 -8.76 24.93 20.85
C ILE A 74 -8.99 25.97 19.74
N VAL A 75 -9.52 27.14 20.09
CA VAL A 75 -9.74 28.26 19.14
C VAL A 75 -8.46 28.64 18.40
N ASP A 76 -7.30 28.60 19.07
CA ASP A 76 -5.99 28.94 18.48
C ASP A 76 -5.55 27.96 17.39
N PHE A 77 -6.17 26.78 17.32
CA PHE A 77 -5.91 25.78 16.28
C PHE A 77 -6.96 25.74 15.18
N ILE A 78 -7.97 26.61 15.23
CA ILE A 78 -8.97 26.71 14.16
C ILE A 78 -8.35 27.52 13.02
N PRO A 79 -8.17 26.95 11.82
CA PRO A 79 -7.59 27.69 10.71
C PRO A 79 -8.48 28.89 10.35
N SER A 80 -7.85 30.01 10.04
CA SER A 80 -8.51 31.20 9.50
C SER A 80 -9.24 30.91 8.18
N MET A 81 -10.15 31.79 7.77
CA MET A 81 -10.88 31.60 6.51
C MET A 81 -9.96 31.56 5.27
N SER A 82 -8.84 32.26 5.29
CA SER A 82 -7.82 32.18 4.23
C SER A 82 -7.12 30.82 4.24
N GLU A 83 -6.70 30.34 5.42
CA GLU A 83 -6.06 29.03 5.53
C GLU A 83 -7.01 27.89 5.16
N GLN A 84 -8.28 27.98 5.53
CA GLN A 84 -9.30 27.01 5.11
C GLN A 84 -9.44 26.96 3.58
N ARG A 85 -9.38 28.10 2.89
CA ARG A 85 -9.39 28.12 1.41
C ARG A 85 -8.14 27.47 0.83
N THR A 86 -6.96 27.77 1.37
CA THR A 86 -5.71 27.14 0.96
C THR A 86 -5.74 25.63 1.17
N ILE A 87 -6.30 25.18 2.30
CA ILE A 87 -6.47 23.76 2.62
C ILE A 87 -7.41 23.07 1.62
N ALA A 88 -8.51 23.72 1.24
CA ALA A 88 -9.43 23.17 0.25
C ALA A 88 -8.76 22.98 -1.11
N LEU A 89 -8.01 23.99 -1.59
CA LEU A 89 -7.24 23.88 -2.84
C LEU A 89 -6.20 22.76 -2.79
N LEU A 90 -5.47 22.66 -1.67
CA LEU A 90 -4.49 21.60 -1.46
C LEU A 90 -5.17 20.21 -1.42
N LEU A 91 -6.34 20.10 -0.81
CA LEU A 91 -7.09 18.85 -0.77
C LEU A 91 -7.49 18.39 -2.18
N ASP A 92 -7.91 19.31 -3.04
CA ASP A 92 -8.25 19.00 -4.43
C ASP A 92 -7.02 18.43 -5.18
N GLU A 93 -5.86 19.07 -5.05
CA GLU A 93 -4.60 18.56 -5.62
C GLU A 93 -4.21 17.18 -5.05
N MET A 94 -4.29 17.02 -3.73
CA MET A 94 -3.97 15.75 -3.07
C MET A 94 -4.95 14.62 -3.42
N THR A 95 -6.18 14.95 -3.83
CA THR A 95 -7.18 13.96 -4.24
C THR A 95 -6.71 13.21 -5.49
N ALA A 96 -6.10 13.90 -6.47
CA ALA A 96 -5.53 13.27 -7.65
C ALA A 96 -4.47 12.23 -7.26
N PHE A 97 -3.54 12.61 -6.38
CA PHE A 97 -2.50 11.72 -5.88
C PHE A 97 -3.04 10.55 -5.04
N ASP A 98 -4.09 10.74 -4.23
CA ASP A 98 -4.71 9.64 -3.48
C ASP A 98 -5.35 8.61 -4.43
N VAL A 99 -6.00 9.07 -5.52
CA VAL A 99 -6.55 8.19 -6.55
C VAL A 99 -5.45 7.42 -7.29
N ILE A 100 -4.38 8.11 -7.72
CA ILE A 100 -3.25 7.51 -8.43
C ILE A 100 -2.57 6.46 -7.55
N THR A 101 -2.18 6.83 -6.34
CA THR A 101 -1.51 5.89 -5.41
C THR A 101 -2.43 4.75 -4.98
N GLY A 102 -3.74 5.00 -4.84
CA GLY A 102 -4.74 3.96 -4.61
C GLY A 102 -4.81 2.94 -5.75
N LYS A 103 -4.72 3.40 -7.01
CA LYS A 103 -4.62 2.51 -8.18
C LYS A 103 -3.33 1.70 -8.15
N LEU A 104 -2.17 2.33 -7.93
CA LEU A 104 -0.86 1.67 -7.86
C LEU A 104 -0.76 0.59 -6.76
N GLN A 105 -1.59 0.71 -5.72
CA GLN A 105 -1.68 -0.27 -4.64
C GLN A 105 -2.53 -1.51 -4.95
N ARG A 106 -3.15 -1.57 -6.14
CA ARG A 106 -3.91 -2.75 -6.57
C ARG A 106 -2.96 -3.88 -6.97
N GLN A 107 -3.37 -5.11 -6.69
CA GLN A 107 -2.57 -6.31 -6.99
C GLN A 107 -2.72 -6.76 -8.45
N ASP A 108 -3.72 -6.27 -9.17
CA ASP A 108 -4.03 -6.65 -10.55
C ASP A 108 -3.43 -5.69 -11.60
N MET A 109 -2.33 -5.03 -11.25
CA MET A 109 -1.62 -4.09 -12.11
C MET A 109 -0.49 -4.76 -12.90
N THR A 110 -0.36 -4.38 -14.17
CA THR A 110 0.80 -4.73 -15.01
C THR A 110 1.82 -3.60 -14.99
N VAL A 111 3.09 -3.91 -15.24
CA VAL A 111 4.17 -2.92 -15.36
C VAL A 111 3.84 -1.92 -16.47
N ALA A 112 3.30 -2.39 -17.61
CA ALA A 112 2.83 -1.50 -18.66
C ALA A 112 1.81 -0.45 -18.15
N THR A 113 0.81 -0.88 -17.37
CA THR A 113 -0.21 0.05 -16.84
C THR A 113 0.38 1.02 -15.81
N VAL A 114 1.37 0.58 -15.02
CA VAL A 114 2.06 1.46 -14.07
C VAL A 114 2.85 2.54 -14.80
N LEU A 115 3.57 2.17 -15.88
CA LEU A 115 4.29 3.14 -16.71
C LEU A 115 3.34 4.12 -17.39
N ASP A 116 2.19 3.67 -17.90
CA ASP A 116 1.16 4.58 -18.45
C ASP A 116 0.67 5.59 -17.40
N ILE A 117 0.52 5.18 -16.14
CA ILE A 117 0.17 6.09 -15.03
C ILE A 117 1.30 7.08 -14.76
N PHE A 118 2.55 6.63 -14.78
CA PHE A 118 3.71 7.50 -14.58
C PHE A 118 3.85 8.55 -15.66
N ASP A 119 3.59 8.20 -16.92
CA ASP A 119 3.59 9.16 -18.03
C ASP A 119 2.48 10.22 -17.84
N ILE A 120 1.26 9.82 -17.43
CA ILE A 120 0.19 10.78 -17.10
C ILE A 120 0.62 11.73 -15.96
N VAL A 121 1.26 11.20 -14.91
CA VAL A 121 1.73 12.04 -13.79
C VAL A 121 2.84 12.98 -14.23
N ARG A 122 3.73 12.55 -15.12
CA ARG A 122 4.79 13.40 -15.66
C ARG A 122 4.22 14.52 -16.53
N ASP A 123 3.18 14.24 -17.33
CA ASP A 123 2.50 15.24 -18.17
C ASP A 123 1.76 16.29 -17.33
N GLU A 124 1.25 15.92 -16.15
CA GLU A 124 0.55 16.85 -15.24
C GLU A 124 1.49 17.57 -14.25
N TYR A 125 2.63 16.95 -13.91
CA TYR A 125 3.55 17.43 -12.87
C TYR A 125 5.02 17.34 -13.34
N ASP A 126 5.50 18.40 -13.98
CA ASP A 126 6.87 18.48 -14.55
C ASP A 126 7.98 18.08 -13.54
N ASP A 127 7.82 18.44 -12.26
CA ASP A 127 8.78 18.14 -11.19
C ASP A 127 8.96 16.63 -10.89
N MET A 128 8.06 15.79 -11.40
CA MET A 128 8.06 14.33 -11.17
C MET A 128 8.95 13.56 -12.15
N GLU A 129 9.44 14.20 -13.22
CA GLU A 129 10.24 13.54 -14.26
C GLU A 129 11.46 12.83 -13.67
N LYS A 130 12.19 13.49 -12.77
CA LYS A 130 13.39 12.93 -12.11
C LYS A 130 13.13 11.66 -11.29
N TYR A 131 11.88 11.37 -10.92
CA TYR A 131 11.51 10.21 -10.11
C TYR A 131 10.82 9.12 -10.91
N LEU A 132 10.05 9.50 -11.94
CA LEU A 132 9.14 8.60 -12.66
C LEU A 132 9.58 8.32 -14.10
N ALA A 133 10.62 8.99 -14.60
CA ALA A 133 11.16 8.69 -15.91
C ALA A 133 11.63 7.23 -15.99
N VAL A 134 11.52 6.66 -17.19
CA VAL A 134 11.88 5.26 -17.47
C VAL A 134 13.38 4.98 -17.23
N ASP A 135 14.19 6.03 -17.21
CA ASP A 135 15.62 6.04 -16.95
C ASP A 135 15.99 6.87 -15.71
N ALA A 136 15.04 7.14 -14.82
CA ALA A 136 15.31 7.78 -13.54
C ALA A 136 16.35 6.97 -12.73
N ASP A 137 17.16 7.67 -11.93
CA ASP A 137 18.26 7.07 -11.16
C ASP A 137 17.81 5.94 -10.21
N ILE A 138 16.54 5.94 -9.80
CA ILE A 138 15.93 4.92 -8.95
C ILE A 138 15.69 3.58 -9.69
N VAL A 139 15.66 3.59 -11.02
CA VAL A 139 15.35 2.42 -11.84
C VAL A 139 16.60 1.56 -12.00
N GLU A 140 16.62 0.42 -11.30
CA GLU A 140 17.74 -0.52 -11.30
C GLU A 140 18.03 -1.10 -12.71
N SER A 141 16.97 -1.37 -13.49
CA SER A 141 17.13 -1.96 -14.83
C SER A 141 16.16 -1.37 -15.87
N PRO A 142 16.47 -0.19 -16.43
CA PRO A 142 15.61 0.51 -17.40
C PRO A 142 15.29 -0.31 -18.66
N VAL A 143 16.23 -1.16 -19.08
CA VAL A 143 16.07 -2.01 -20.28
C VAL A 143 15.13 -3.17 -19.98
N PHE A 144 15.20 -3.75 -18.78
CA PHE A 144 14.33 -4.86 -18.39
C PHE A 144 12.87 -4.39 -18.25
N GLU A 145 12.63 -3.27 -17.56
CA GLU A 145 11.27 -2.74 -17.35
C GLU A 145 10.58 -2.38 -18.68
N ARG A 146 11.30 -1.71 -19.60
CA ARG A 146 10.79 -1.44 -20.96
C ARG A 146 10.46 -2.71 -21.72
N SER A 147 11.33 -3.71 -21.65
CA SER A 147 11.11 -4.99 -22.32
C SER A 147 9.86 -5.68 -21.77
N LEU A 148 9.70 -5.66 -20.45
CA LEU A 148 8.58 -6.26 -19.74
C LEU A 148 7.26 -5.55 -20.08
N ALA A 149 7.26 -4.21 -20.10
CA ALA A 149 6.10 -3.42 -20.50
C ALA A 149 5.67 -3.72 -21.94
N LYS A 150 6.61 -3.78 -22.90
CA LYS A 150 6.33 -4.14 -24.30
C LYS A 150 5.75 -5.56 -24.45
N LEU A 151 6.25 -6.52 -23.66
CA LEU A 151 5.70 -7.88 -23.61
C LEU A 151 4.27 -7.89 -23.06
N GLN A 152 4.01 -7.19 -21.95
CA GLN A 152 2.69 -7.13 -21.34
C GLN A 152 1.67 -6.37 -22.20
N ALA A 153 2.11 -5.39 -23.00
CA ALA A 153 1.30 -4.66 -23.97
C ALA A 153 1.07 -5.43 -25.29
N GLY A 154 1.77 -6.56 -25.51
CA GLY A 154 1.66 -7.36 -26.74
C GLY A 154 2.35 -6.76 -27.96
N VAL A 155 3.27 -5.80 -27.76
CA VAL A 155 4.00 -5.09 -28.83
C VAL A 155 5.42 -5.67 -28.99
N GLU A 156 5.50 -7.00 -29.10
CA GLU A 156 6.77 -7.75 -29.11
C GLU A 156 7.66 -7.43 -30.31
N THR A 157 7.03 -7.00 -31.42
CA THR A 157 7.71 -6.60 -32.65
C THR A 157 8.58 -5.36 -32.45
N ALA A 158 8.27 -4.52 -31.46
CA ALA A 158 9.03 -3.32 -31.09
C ALA A 158 10.18 -3.59 -30.09
N LEU A 159 10.45 -4.84 -29.73
CA LEU A 159 11.59 -5.19 -28.88
C LEU A 159 12.92 -4.98 -29.61
N LEU A 160 13.77 -4.14 -29.03
CA LEU A 160 15.13 -3.83 -29.50
C LEU A 160 16.08 -5.01 -29.28
N ARG A 161 17.23 -5.01 -29.96
CA ARG A 161 18.22 -6.11 -29.86
C ARG A 161 18.80 -6.26 -28.45
N SER A 162 18.99 -5.15 -27.72
CA SER A 162 19.41 -5.11 -26.31
C SER A 162 18.34 -5.68 -25.38
N GLU A 163 17.09 -5.27 -25.55
CA GLU A 163 15.90 -5.75 -24.82
C GLU A 163 15.70 -7.27 -25.00
N ARG A 164 15.84 -7.77 -26.24
CA ARG A 164 15.77 -9.21 -26.55
C ARG A 164 16.83 -10.05 -25.84
N LYS A 165 17.94 -9.47 -25.37
CA LYS A 165 18.94 -10.22 -24.59
C LYS A 165 18.51 -10.37 -23.13
N THR A 166 17.88 -9.34 -22.55
CA THR A 166 17.37 -9.38 -21.16
C THR A 166 16.17 -10.31 -20.99
N THR A 167 15.35 -10.49 -22.04
CA THR A 167 14.18 -11.39 -22.03
C THR A 167 14.51 -12.83 -22.42
N LYS A 168 15.76 -13.12 -22.80
CA LYS A 168 16.19 -14.47 -23.20
C LYS A 168 16.56 -15.29 -21.95
N ARG A 169 15.72 -16.31 -21.69
CA ARG A 169 15.89 -17.48 -20.80
C ARG A 169 15.65 -17.28 -19.30
N LYS A 170 14.42 -17.63 -18.88
CA LYS A 170 14.19 -18.64 -17.83
C LYS A 170 13.35 -19.77 -18.45
N ARG A 171 14.00 -20.84 -18.92
CA ARG A 171 13.33 -22.09 -19.34
C ARG A 171 13.46 -23.09 -18.20
N ALA A 172 12.32 -23.46 -17.61
CA ALA A 172 11.98 -24.75 -16.98
C ALA A 172 10.62 -24.54 -16.27
N ALA A 173 9.58 -25.37 -16.39
CA ALA A 173 9.45 -26.72 -16.94
C ALA A 173 8.13 -26.85 -17.74
N GLU A 174 8.15 -27.67 -18.78
CA GLU A 174 6.97 -28.08 -19.54
C GLU A 174 6.13 -29.10 -18.76
N ALA A 175 4.85 -29.17 -19.19
CA ALA A 175 3.82 -30.15 -18.88
C ALA A 175 3.05 -29.93 -17.57
N VAL A 176 1.82 -29.41 -17.69
CA VAL A 176 0.57 -30.16 -17.42
C VAL A 176 -0.65 -29.28 -17.72
N ASP A 177 -1.56 -29.87 -18.48
CA ASP A 177 -2.98 -29.56 -18.67
C ASP A 177 -3.45 -28.35 -19.51
N VAL A 178 -3.43 -28.61 -20.82
CA VAL A 178 -4.48 -28.21 -21.76
C VAL A 178 -5.84 -28.62 -21.18
N LYS A 179 -6.60 -27.72 -20.50
CA LYS A 179 -8.09 -27.80 -20.39
C LYS A 179 -8.82 -26.74 -19.54
N ILE A 180 -8.36 -25.51 -19.36
CA ILE A 180 -9.20 -24.49 -18.67
C ILE A 180 -9.52 -23.27 -19.56
N THR A 181 -10.58 -23.49 -20.33
CA THR A 181 -11.67 -22.56 -20.68
C THR A 181 -11.40 -21.31 -21.55
N LYS A 182 -11.93 -21.43 -22.77
CA LYS A 182 -12.35 -20.36 -23.68
C LYS A 182 -13.35 -19.42 -23.00
N ARG A 183 -13.02 -18.12 -22.89
CA ARG A 183 -13.88 -16.92 -23.11
C ARG A 183 -13.21 -15.64 -22.58
N ALA A 184 -12.14 -15.20 -23.24
CA ALA A 184 -11.66 -13.81 -23.21
C ALA A 184 -11.33 -13.37 -24.65
N ARG A 185 -12.33 -13.55 -25.52
CA ARG A 185 -12.18 -13.47 -26.98
C ARG A 185 -12.34 -12.02 -27.43
N LYS A 186 -11.28 -11.20 -27.27
CA LYS A 186 -11.02 -9.98 -28.07
C LYS A 186 -9.65 -9.29 -27.80
N ARG A 187 -8.59 -10.04 -27.47
CA ARG A 187 -7.19 -9.55 -27.49
C ARG A 187 -6.22 -10.59 -28.06
N GLY A 188 -6.63 -11.26 -29.14
CA GLY A 188 -5.84 -12.33 -29.77
C GLY A 188 -4.84 -11.81 -30.80
N GLY A 189 -3.70 -11.28 -30.32
CA GLY A 189 -2.48 -11.22 -31.11
C GLY A 189 -1.81 -12.60 -31.18
N LEU A 190 -0.93 -12.81 -32.16
CA LEU A 190 -0.21 -14.07 -32.42
C LEU A 190 0.32 -14.73 -31.13
N LYS A 191 0.38 -16.08 -31.09
CA LYS A 191 1.03 -16.82 -30.00
C LYS A 191 2.43 -16.23 -29.78
N SER A 192 2.62 -15.56 -28.64
CA SER A 192 3.89 -14.98 -28.22
C SER A 192 4.99 -16.05 -28.25
N LYS A 193 6.21 -15.65 -28.63
CA LYS A 193 7.40 -16.52 -28.47
C LYS A 193 7.92 -16.54 -27.03
N TYR A 194 7.38 -15.65 -26.18
CA TYR A 194 7.80 -15.42 -24.81
C TYR A 194 6.79 -15.99 -23.83
N ILE A 195 7.24 -16.27 -22.61
CA ILE A 195 6.37 -16.71 -21.50
C ILE A 195 5.42 -15.56 -21.17
N ASP A 196 4.17 -15.86 -20.82
CA ASP A 196 3.23 -14.85 -20.32
C ASP A 196 3.85 -14.17 -19.09
N THR A 197 4.02 -12.85 -19.14
CA THR A 197 4.67 -12.06 -18.08
C THR A 197 3.66 -11.37 -17.17
N LYS A 198 2.36 -11.66 -17.29
CA LYS A 198 1.32 -11.09 -16.42
C LYS A 198 1.43 -11.50 -14.95
N TRP A 199 2.13 -12.59 -14.66
CA TRP A 199 2.37 -13.03 -13.27
C TRP A 199 3.40 -12.17 -12.54
N VAL A 200 4.21 -11.38 -13.27
CA VAL A 200 5.20 -10.49 -12.65
C VAL A 200 4.46 -9.29 -12.06
N PRO A 201 4.45 -9.12 -10.72
CA PRO A 201 3.77 -8.01 -10.08
C PRO A 201 4.46 -6.69 -10.44
N SER A 202 3.68 -5.63 -10.61
CA SER A 202 4.20 -4.31 -10.97
C SER A 202 4.67 -3.47 -9.79
N THR A 203 4.25 -3.80 -8.56
CA THR A 203 4.64 -3.10 -7.33
C THR A 203 4.94 -4.08 -6.19
N SER A 204 5.77 -3.64 -5.24
CA SER A 204 6.10 -4.37 -4.00
C SER A 204 4.96 -4.39 -2.97
N VAL A 205 3.83 -3.74 -3.24
CA VAL A 205 2.75 -3.50 -2.26
C VAL A 205 2.19 -4.81 -1.68
N ALA A 206 2.08 -5.86 -2.48
CA ALA A 206 1.64 -7.17 -1.99
C ALA A 206 2.59 -7.73 -0.91
N VAL A 207 3.90 -7.58 -1.15
CA VAL A 207 4.97 -8.01 -0.24
C VAL A 207 4.95 -7.15 1.02
N GLU A 208 4.85 -5.82 0.91
CA GLU A 208 4.79 -4.91 2.07
C GLU A 208 3.59 -5.17 2.98
N ARG A 209 2.41 -5.43 2.39
CA ARG A 209 1.19 -5.80 3.14
C ARG A 209 1.38 -7.14 3.85
N PHE A 210 2.04 -8.08 3.19
CA PHE A 210 2.38 -9.37 3.78
C PHE A 210 3.29 -9.19 4.99
N PHE A 211 4.41 -8.48 4.86
CA PHE A 211 5.32 -8.20 5.98
C PHE A 211 4.64 -7.41 7.11
N SER A 212 3.77 -6.46 6.78
CA SER A 212 2.97 -5.75 7.78
C SER A 212 2.05 -6.69 8.57
N THR A 213 1.46 -7.67 7.89
CA THR A 213 0.60 -8.69 8.51
C THR A 213 1.41 -9.65 9.36
N VAL A 214 2.58 -10.07 8.90
CA VAL A 214 3.48 -10.94 9.67
C VAL A 214 3.92 -10.22 10.95
N LYS A 215 4.35 -8.96 10.84
CA LYS A 215 4.69 -8.10 11.98
C LYS A 215 3.53 -8.05 12.99
N SER A 216 2.33 -7.66 12.55
CA SER A 216 1.19 -7.55 13.47
C SER A 216 0.76 -8.87 14.10
N THR A 217 0.89 -9.99 13.40
CA THR A 217 0.47 -11.31 13.89
C THR A 217 1.49 -11.92 14.85
N MET A 218 2.77 -11.60 14.67
CA MET A 218 3.86 -12.33 15.30
C MET A 218 4.79 -11.45 16.15
N ASP A 219 4.52 -10.17 16.36
CA ASP A 219 5.36 -9.22 17.12
C ASP A 219 5.79 -9.76 18.51
N TYR A 220 4.93 -10.52 19.21
CA TYR A 220 5.29 -11.16 20.49
C TYR A 220 6.03 -12.50 20.32
N LEU A 221 5.66 -13.29 19.31
CA LEU A 221 6.24 -14.62 19.04
C LEU A 221 7.63 -14.52 18.39
N TRP A 222 7.92 -13.43 17.68
CA TRP A 222 9.21 -13.17 17.02
C TRP A 222 10.39 -13.15 18.00
N LYS A 223 10.19 -12.61 19.20
CA LYS A 223 11.26 -12.53 20.21
C LYS A 223 11.75 -13.88 20.70
N SER A 224 10.95 -14.93 20.53
CA SER A 224 11.25 -16.30 20.96
C SER A 224 11.50 -17.27 19.80
N MET A 225 11.38 -16.83 18.55
CA MET A 225 11.39 -17.71 17.37
C MET A 225 12.68 -17.54 16.57
N SER A 226 13.27 -18.65 16.12
CA SER A 226 14.44 -18.59 15.24
C SER A 226 14.07 -18.10 13.84
N HIS A 227 15.02 -17.49 13.14
CA HIS A 227 14.83 -16.97 11.79
C HIS A 227 14.35 -18.05 10.81
N LYS A 228 14.86 -19.28 10.95
CA LYS A 228 14.48 -20.44 10.12
C LYS A 228 13.01 -20.80 10.26
N TYR A 229 12.47 -20.81 11.48
CA TYR A 229 11.06 -21.12 11.69
C TYR A 229 10.15 -20.00 11.20
N LEU A 230 10.58 -18.75 11.36
CA LEU A 230 9.86 -17.60 10.83
C LEU A 230 9.70 -17.68 9.30
N GLU A 231 10.79 -17.97 8.58
CA GLU A 231 10.78 -18.11 7.12
C GLU A 231 9.80 -19.19 6.66
N VAL A 232 9.83 -20.37 7.30
CA VAL A 232 8.90 -21.48 6.98
C VAL A 232 7.44 -21.08 7.21
N ILE A 233 7.14 -20.41 8.33
CA ILE A 233 5.78 -19.94 8.62
C ILE A 233 5.33 -18.92 7.57
N MET A 234 6.22 -17.98 7.20
CA MET A 234 5.92 -16.99 6.17
C MET A 234 5.67 -17.65 4.81
N PHE A 235 6.50 -18.61 4.42
CA PHE A 235 6.37 -19.38 3.19
C PHE A 235 5.04 -20.14 3.15
N LEU A 236 4.68 -20.86 4.21
CA LEU A 236 3.41 -21.57 4.31
C LEU A 236 2.22 -20.63 4.22
N LYS A 237 2.30 -19.45 4.85
CA LYS A 237 1.22 -18.46 4.83
C LYS A 237 1.00 -17.85 3.45
N LEU A 238 2.06 -17.70 2.65
CA LEU A 238 1.98 -17.20 1.27
C LEU A 238 1.43 -18.24 0.29
N ASN A 239 1.74 -19.52 0.51
CA ASN A 239 1.38 -20.61 -0.38
C ASN A 239 0.25 -21.48 0.19
N TRP A 240 -0.54 -20.95 1.12
CA TRP A 240 -1.55 -21.73 1.84
C TRP A 240 -2.64 -22.28 0.91
N ASP A 241 -2.90 -21.56 -0.19
CA ASP A 241 -3.79 -21.98 -1.28
C ASP A 241 -3.26 -23.20 -2.06
N LEU A 242 -1.95 -23.43 -2.02
CA LEU A 242 -1.29 -24.60 -2.62
C LEU A 242 -1.18 -25.78 -1.64
N VAL A 243 -1.41 -25.56 -0.34
CA VAL A 243 -1.36 -26.61 0.69
C VAL A 243 -2.67 -27.40 0.66
N THR A 244 -2.64 -28.61 0.10
CA THR A 244 -3.82 -29.49 0.09
C THR A 244 -3.89 -30.36 1.34
N LEU A 245 -5.09 -30.84 1.68
CA LEU A 245 -5.27 -31.82 2.77
C LEU A 245 -4.43 -33.09 2.56
N ALA A 246 -4.17 -33.47 1.31
CA ALA A 246 -3.30 -34.60 0.98
C ALA A 246 -1.85 -34.32 1.35
N ASP A 247 -1.33 -33.12 1.06
CA ASP A 247 0.04 -32.73 1.41
C ASP A 247 0.23 -32.71 2.94
N VAL A 248 -0.74 -32.17 3.66
CA VAL A 248 -0.73 -32.15 5.14
C VAL A 248 -0.79 -33.57 5.71
N SER A 249 -1.68 -34.42 5.19
CA SER A 249 -1.81 -35.80 5.65
C SER A 249 -0.54 -36.61 5.41
N LYS A 250 0.11 -36.40 4.26
CA LYS A 250 1.38 -37.05 3.92
C LYS A 250 2.51 -36.60 4.84
N ALA A 251 2.64 -35.30 5.08
CA ALA A 251 3.64 -34.76 6.01
C ALA A 251 3.47 -35.28 7.45
N ILE A 252 2.22 -35.41 7.92
CA ILE A 252 1.92 -35.98 9.26
C ILE A 252 2.34 -37.45 9.33
N GLN A 253 2.08 -38.24 8.28
CA GLN A 253 2.49 -39.64 8.23
C GLN A 253 4.01 -39.78 8.23
N GLU A 254 4.71 -39.00 7.40
CA GLU A 254 6.18 -39.00 7.32
C GLU A 254 6.84 -38.54 8.65
N SER A 255 6.24 -37.59 9.36
CA SER A 255 6.76 -37.15 10.67
C SER A 255 6.65 -38.24 11.74
N ARG A 256 5.63 -39.10 11.67
CA ARG A 256 5.42 -40.20 12.61
C ARG A 256 6.39 -41.35 12.33
N SER A 257 6.63 -41.66 11.05
CA SER A 257 7.61 -42.68 10.67
C SER A 257 9.06 -42.29 10.99
N ASN A 258 9.41 -41.00 10.93
CA ASN A 258 10.76 -40.56 11.26
C ASN A 258 11.05 -40.61 12.77
N THR A 259 10.05 -40.40 13.63
CA THR A 259 10.21 -40.57 15.08
C THR A 259 10.38 -42.02 15.52
N ASP A 260 9.87 -42.97 14.73
CA ASP A 260 10.01 -44.40 15.01
C ASP A 260 11.38 -44.96 14.56
N ALA A 261 12.04 -44.30 13.59
CA ALA A 261 13.35 -44.71 13.07
C ALA A 261 14.56 -44.15 13.85
N GLU A 262 14.37 -43.15 14.72
CA GLU A 262 15.41 -42.61 15.60
C GLU A 262 15.44 -43.30 16.98
N GLN A 263 14.63 -44.35 17.20
CA GLN A 263 14.57 -45.13 18.45
C GLN A 263 15.15 -46.56 18.35
N GLU A 264 15.77 -46.92 17.22
CA GLU A 264 16.65 -48.11 17.09
C GLU A 264 18.13 -47.72 17.06
#